data_AF-A0A8T7KEN8-F1
#
_entry.id   AF-A0A8T7KEN8-F1
#
_cell.length_a   1.000
_cell.length_b   1.000
_cell.length_c   1.000
_cell.angle_alpha   90.00
_cell.angle_beta   90.00
_cell.angle_gamma   90.00
#
_symmetry.space_group_name_H-M   'P 1'
#
loop_
_entity.id
_entity.type
_entity.pdbx_description
1 polymer ?
#
loop_
_entity_poly.entity_id
_entity_poly.type
_entity_poly.pdbx_seq_one_letter_code
_entity_poly.pdbx_strand_id
1 'polypeptide(L)'
;MHAITRRLSSLSHLTWPLVLTFLGVVLLSLGVAYLFIHIYQTVEGLPAFVSILTLQFLPRPLRGLLLMLLGTAILGFGIWRLSGVAVIPLGSGDAESEDDLVLGYRRDAPPNITVLSGGPGLLVLSALGPEVHRLTGVVPVQDPVEYYYRAAGLFNMQNVYYVVPTPEPIKVIAELDDGTRLDVRRLNFDPTIAERHVERLFLEHDGDGSPRLTRLAAEAIRDADAIVLGPGSLFESILPNLLIDELREAIARSPARKIYICNLMTEPGRTTGFGVADHIAAIKRFGGFTPDYVLVNAQRIDPEVYQLYAAANQSPVYLDPEEYEETTVLPGGRIAQQQVMIEGSVVIEADLASSVIQYTASLSNPTESRAVRVLRHDSQKLGNALMELIRRT
;
A
#
# COMPACT_ATOMS: atom_id res chain seq x y z
N MET A 1 -17.48 29.53 16.20
CA MET A 1 -18.27 30.33 15.21
C MET A 1 -17.52 30.60 13.91
N HIS A 2 -16.23 30.97 13.94
CA HIS A 2 -15.45 31.28 12.72
C HIS A 2 -15.24 30.10 11.74
N ALA A 3 -15.20 28.85 12.20
CA ALA A 3 -15.08 27.67 11.34
C ALA A 3 -16.38 27.31 10.59
N ILE A 4 -17.54 27.67 11.15
CA ILE A 4 -18.86 27.41 10.53
C ILE A 4 -19.12 28.44 9.43
N THR A 5 -18.75 29.71 9.66
CA THR A 5 -18.91 30.78 8.66
C THR A 5 -18.01 30.59 7.44
N ARG A 6 -16.80 30.02 7.61
CA ARG A 6 -15.85 29.76 6.51
C ARG A 6 -16.21 28.52 5.65
N ARG A 7 -16.91 27.52 6.21
CA ARG A 7 -17.49 26.40 5.45
C ARG A 7 -18.83 26.74 4.78
N LEU A 8 -19.61 27.66 5.35
CA LEU A 8 -20.81 28.18 4.67
C LEU A 8 -20.44 29.00 3.41
N SER A 9 -19.30 29.70 3.39
CA SER A 9 -18.80 30.38 2.18
C SER A 9 -18.30 29.42 1.09
N SER A 10 -17.95 28.17 1.42
CA SER A 10 -17.67 27.14 0.41
C SER A 10 -18.94 26.42 -0.07
N LEU A 11 -20.13 26.81 0.40
CA LEU A 11 -21.41 26.34 -0.13
C LEU A 11 -22.17 27.46 -0.84
N SER A 12 -21.79 28.72 -0.62
CA SER A 12 -22.44 29.87 -1.27
C SER A 12 -22.24 29.92 -2.79
N HIS A 13 -21.26 29.20 -3.34
CA HIS A 13 -21.12 29.06 -4.79
C HIS A 13 -22.05 27.98 -5.38
N LEU A 14 -22.59 27.07 -4.55
CA LEU A 14 -23.61 26.09 -4.96
C LEU A 14 -25.04 26.59 -4.80
N THR A 15 -25.28 27.57 -3.91
CA THR A 15 -26.64 28.08 -3.65
C THR A 15 -27.26 28.72 -4.88
N TRP A 16 -26.49 29.50 -5.65
CA TRP A 16 -27.02 30.18 -6.83
C TRP A 16 -27.37 29.22 -7.99
N PRO A 17 -26.51 28.27 -8.39
CA PRO A 17 -26.89 27.22 -9.32
C PRO A 17 -28.13 26.45 -8.85
N LEU A 18 -28.19 26.04 -7.57
CA LEU A 18 -29.31 25.26 -7.03
C LEU A 18 -30.63 26.04 -7.04
N VAL A 19 -30.60 27.34 -6.70
CA VAL A 19 -31.76 28.24 -6.79
C VAL A 19 -32.20 28.38 -8.25
N LEU A 20 -31.26 28.48 -9.19
CA LEU A 20 -31.58 28.58 -10.62
C LEU A 20 -32.20 27.28 -11.15
N THR A 21 -31.67 26.11 -10.78
CA THR A 21 -32.27 24.81 -11.15
C THR A 21 -33.66 24.66 -10.54
N PHE A 22 -33.83 25.02 -9.27
CA PHE A 22 -35.12 24.99 -8.60
C PHE A 22 -36.14 25.90 -9.30
N LEU A 23 -35.77 27.15 -9.59
CA LEU A 23 -36.61 28.10 -10.30
C LEU A 23 -36.98 27.61 -11.71
N GLY A 24 -36.02 27.02 -12.44
CA GLY A 24 -36.25 26.43 -13.75
C GLY A 24 -37.24 25.27 -13.73
N VAL A 25 -37.13 24.37 -12.74
CA VAL A 25 -38.08 23.25 -12.55
C VAL A 25 -39.48 23.76 -12.21
N VAL A 26 -39.61 24.79 -11.37
CA VAL A 26 -40.90 25.40 -11.02
C VAL A 26 -41.56 26.02 -12.25
N LEU A 27 -40.83 26.82 -13.03
CA LEU A 27 -41.35 27.46 -14.23
C LEU A 27 -41.76 26.43 -15.30
N LEU A 28 -40.94 25.40 -15.51
CA LEU A 28 -41.25 24.31 -16.45
C LEU A 28 -42.50 23.53 -16.01
N SER A 29 -42.60 23.21 -14.71
CA SER A 29 -43.77 22.52 -14.15
C SER A 29 -45.05 23.35 -14.31
N LEU A 30 -44.96 24.66 -14.10
CA LEU A 30 -46.09 25.58 -14.28
C LEU A 30 -46.52 25.69 -15.75
N GLY A 31 -45.55 25.78 -16.68
CA GLY A 31 -45.81 25.83 -18.12
C GLY A 31 -46.48 24.55 -18.63
N VAL A 32 -45.99 23.39 -18.20
CA VAL A 32 -46.60 22.09 -18.51
C VAL A 32 -48.03 22.03 -17.95
N ALA A 33 -48.24 22.42 -16.69
CA ALA A 33 -49.58 22.44 -16.09
C ALA A 33 -50.56 23.31 -16.88
N TYR A 34 -50.13 24.49 -17.34
CA TYR A 34 -50.96 25.39 -18.14
C TYR A 34 -51.31 24.78 -19.51
N LEU A 35 -50.35 24.14 -20.17
CA LEU A 35 -50.57 23.43 -21.43
C LEU A 35 -51.59 22.29 -21.27
N PHE A 36 -51.47 21.50 -20.19
CA PHE A 36 -52.43 20.44 -19.89
C PHE A 36 -53.83 20.98 -19.61
N ILE A 37 -53.96 22.08 -18.87
CA ILE A 37 -55.26 22.74 -18.65
C ILE A 37 -55.85 23.23 -19.97
N HIS A 38 -55.05 23.84 -20.84
CA HIS A 38 -55.51 24.32 -22.14
C HIS A 38 -55.99 23.18 -23.05
N ILE A 39 -55.21 22.09 -23.16
CA ILE A 39 -55.61 20.88 -23.92
C ILE A 39 -56.92 20.33 -23.38
N TYR A 40 -57.04 20.25 -22.05
CA TYR A 40 -58.23 19.73 -21.39
C TYR A 40 -59.48 20.60 -21.60
N GLN A 41 -59.32 21.92 -21.74
CA GLN A 41 -60.42 22.86 -21.97
C GLN A 41 -60.82 22.99 -23.44
N THR A 42 -59.89 22.70 -24.36
CA THR A 42 -60.06 23.00 -25.79
C THR A 42 -60.36 21.76 -26.63
N VAL A 43 -59.91 20.58 -26.19
CA VAL A 43 -60.10 19.32 -26.93
C VAL A 43 -61.29 18.56 -26.36
N GLU A 44 -62.40 18.55 -27.10
CA GLU A 44 -63.54 17.68 -26.80
C GLU A 44 -63.26 16.23 -27.23
N GLY A 45 -63.61 15.25 -26.38
CA GLY A 45 -63.49 13.82 -26.72
C GLY A 45 -62.18 13.13 -26.29
N LEU A 46 -61.59 13.53 -25.15
CA LEU A 46 -60.41 12.82 -24.61
C LEU A 46 -60.75 11.35 -24.24
N PRO A 47 -59.84 10.40 -24.51
CA PRO A 47 -60.04 8.99 -24.18
C PRO A 47 -60.32 8.74 -22.69
N ALA A 48 -61.14 7.72 -22.39
CA ALA A 48 -61.56 7.40 -21.02
C ALA A 48 -60.41 7.09 -20.04
N PHE A 49 -59.24 6.62 -20.51
CA PHE A 49 -58.10 6.37 -19.63
C PHE A 49 -57.49 7.66 -19.05
N VAL A 50 -57.69 8.81 -19.72
CA VAL A 50 -57.15 10.11 -19.29
C VAL A 50 -57.83 10.56 -18.00
N SER A 51 -59.12 10.25 -17.81
CA SER A 51 -59.85 10.61 -16.59
C SER A 51 -59.38 9.82 -15.37
N ILE A 52 -58.97 8.56 -15.58
CA ILE A 52 -58.38 7.70 -14.55
C ILE A 52 -56.97 8.20 -14.20
N LEU A 53 -56.14 8.47 -15.20
CA LEU A 53 -54.76 8.93 -15.02
C LEU A 53 -54.69 10.29 -14.32
N THR A 54 -55.66 11.18 -14.58
CA THR A 54 -55.74 12.52 -13.96
C THR A 54 -56.64 12.57 -12.73
N LEU A 55 -57.02 11.42 -12.17
CA LEU A 55 -57.78 11.26 -10.92
C LEU A 55 -59.09 12.07 -10.90
N GLN A 56 -59.83 12.12 -12.01
CA GLN A 56 -61.02 12.98 -12.14
C GLN A 56 -62.23 12.52 -11.30
N PHE A 57 -62.22 11.27 -10.86
CA PHE A 57 -63.22 10.73 -9.94
C PHE A 57 -63.10 11.33 -8.51
N LEU A 58 -62.01 12.05 -8.22
CA LEU A 58 -61.83 12.79 -6.97
C LEU A 58 -62.23 14.27 -7.10
N PRO A 59 -62.79 14.87 -6.03
CA PRO A 59 -62.98 16.32 -5.95
C PRO A 59 -61.66 17.08 -6.21
N ARG A 60 -61.75 18.20 -6.94
CA ARG A 60 -60.61 19.07 -7.27
C ARG A 60 -59.63 19.36 -6.11
N PRO A 61 -60.09 19.73 -4.90
CA PRO A 61 -59.17 20.01 -3.79
C PRO A 61 -58.45 18.74 -3.30
N LEU A 62 -59.12 17.59 -3.31
CA LEU A 62 -58.57 16.32 -2.82
C LEU A 62 -57.49 15.78 -3.76
N ARG A 63 -57.66 15.96 -5.07
CA ARG A 63 -56.63 15.62 -6.08
C ARG A 63 -55.35 16.42 -5.87
N GLY A 64 -55.47 17.74 -5.62
CA GLY A 64 -54.33 18.61 -5.36
C GLY A 64 -53.57 18.18 -4.09
N LEU A 65 -54.30 17.89 -3.01
CA LEU A 65 -53.74 17.40 -1.76
C LEU A 65 -52.98 16.07 -1.94
N LEU A 66 -53.56 15.12 -2.67
CA LEU A 66 -52.96 13.80 -2.89
C LEU A 66 -51.64 13.90 -3.68
N LEU A 67 -51.62 14.69 -4.76
CA LEU A 67 -50.41 14.91 -5.55
C LEU A 67 -49.33 15.64 -4.75
N MET A 68 -49.72 16.60 -3.91
CA MET A 68 -48.79 17.34 -3.03
C MET A 68 -48.17 16.42 -1.97
N LEU A 69 -48.96 15.55 -1.34
CA LEU A 69 -48.48 14.55 -0.37
C LEU A 69 -47.53 13.54 -1.02
N LEU A 70 -47.90 13.01 -2.19
CA LEU A 70 -47.08 12.07 -2.94
C LEU A 70 -45.75 12.70 -3.37
N GLY A 71 -45.79 13.92 -3.89
CA GLY A 71 -44.58 14.67 -4.27
C GLY A 71 -43.65 14.92 -3.07
N THR A 72 -44.22 15.29 -1.93
CA THR A 72 -43.45 15.51 -0.68
C THR A 72 -42.78 14.22 -0.19
N ALA A 73 -43.49 13.08 -0.26
CA ALA A 73 -42.94 11.78 0.13
C ALA A 73 -41.79 11.33 -0.77
N ILE A 74 -41.93 11.49 -2.10
CA ILE A 74 -40.87 11.15 -3.07
C ILE A 74 -39.64 12.05 -2.86
N LEU A 75 -39.84 13.35 -2.65
CA LEU A 75 -38.76 14.30 -2.40
C LEU A 75 -38.02 13.99 -1.10
N GLY A 76 -38.75 13.70 -0.02
CA GLY A 76 -38.18 13.27 1.26
C GLY A 76 -37.35 11.98 1.14
N PHE A 77 -37.86 10.99 0.40
CA PHE A 77 -37.13 9.74 0.13
C PHE A 77 -35.87 9.96 -0.70
N GLY A 78 -35.93 10.84 -1.71
CA GLY A 78 -34.77 11.22 -2.52
C GLY A 78 -33.65 11.87 -1.69
N ILE A 79 -34.01 12.81 -0.81
CA ILE A 79 -33.06 13.44 0.11
C ILE A 79 -32.47 12.41 1.07
N TRP A 80 -33.29 11.56 1.68
CA TRP A 80 -32.84 10.54 2.62
C TRP A 80 -31.84 9.56 1.97
N ARG A 81 -32.10 9.16 0.72
CA ARG A 81 -31.20 8.28 -0.05
C ARG A 81 -29.86 8.95 -0.39
N LEU A 82 -29.85 10.25 -0.65
CA LEU A 82 -28.62 11.02 -0.88
C LEU A 82 -27.80 11.18 0.40
N SER A 83 -28.43 11.34 1.56
CA SER A 83 -27.74 11.41 2.86
C SER A 83 -26.97 10.14 3.21
N GLY A 84 -27.38 8.97 2.69
CA GLY A 84 -26.66 7.71 2.87
C GLY A 84 -25.42 7.54 1.99
N VAL A 85 -25.29 8.30 0.90
CA VAL A 85 -24.14 8.25 -0.04
C VAL A 85 -23.07 9.29 0.33
N ALA A 86 -23.42 10.29 1.15
CA ALA A 86 -22.52 11.36 1.59
C ALA A 86 -21.93 11.13 2.99
N VAL A 87 -21.65 9.89 3.37
CA VAL A 87 -20.81 9.62 4.56
C VAL A 87 -19.36 9.62 4.12
N ILE A 88 -18.79 10.82 4.00
CA ILE A 88 -17.34 10.98 4.04
C ILE A 88 -16.93 10.68 5.49
N PRO A 89 -16.08 9.68 5.77
CA PRO A 89 -15.60 9.47 7.11
C PRO A 89 -14.82 10.71 7.53
N LEU A 90 -15.20 11.28 8.69
CA LEU A 90 -14.46 12.34 9.34
C LEU A 90 -13.11 11.77 9.76
N GLY A 91 -12.13 11.84 8.85
CA GLY A 91 -10.73 11.81 9.22
C GLY A 91 -10.46 13.04 10.10
N SER A 92 -10.05 12.78 11.33
CA SER A 92 -9.44 13.75 12.24
C SER A 92 -8.15 14.27 11.58
N GLY A 93 -8.28 15.30 10.76
CA GLY A 93 -7.17 16.08 10.23
C GLY A 93 -6.97 17.29 11.12
N ASP A 94 -5.83 17.30 11.81
CA ASP A 94 -5.34 18.43 12.59
C ASP A 94 -5.40 19.72 11.77
N ALA A 95 -5.91 20.74 12.43
CA ALA A 95 -5.87 22.10 11.93
C ALA A 95 -4.44 22.60 12.04
N GLU A 96 -3.80 22.95 10.93
CA GLU A 96 -2.78 24.01 10.95
C GLU A 96 -2.61 24.69 9.58
N SER A 97 -2.77 26.02 9.64
CA SER A 97 -2.33 27.08 8.71
C SER A 97 -2.79 27.05 7.24
N GLU A 98 -3.88 27.78 6.99
CA GLU A 98 -4.05 28.57 5.75
C GLU A 98 -3.05 29.72 5.79
N ASP A 99 -1.93 29.60 5.06
CA ASP A 99 -1.17 30.70 4.42
C ASP A 99 0.10 30.13 3.77
N ASP A 100 -0.06 29.23 2.82
CA ASP A 100 1.06 28.86 1.97
C ASP A 100 0.56 28.63 0.55
N LEU A 101 0.80 29.64 -0.30
CA LEU A 101 0.66 29.56 -1.74
C LEU A 101 1.82 28.69 -2.25
N VAL A 102 1.77 27.39 -1.96
CA VAL A 102 2.71 26.42 -2.50
C VAL A 102 2.31 26.15 -3.94
N LEU A 103 2.97 26.86 -4.86
CA LEU A 103 3.10 26.46 -6.25
C LEU A 103 4.01 25.22 -6.32
N GLY A 104 3.55 24.14 -5.72
CA GLY A 104 4.14 22.82 -5.79
C GLY A 104 3.48 22.07 -6.92
N TYR A 105 4.27 21.60 -7.87
CA TYR A 105 3.85 20.65 -8.88
C TYR A 105 3.45 19.35 -8.16
N ARG A 106 2.21 19.31 -7.67
CA ARG A 106 1.62 18.17 -6.99
C ARG A 106 1.55 17.06 -8.05
N ARG A 107 2.25 15.94 -7.85
CA ARG A 107 1.96 14.71 -8.60
C ARG A 107 0.51 14.33 -8.27
N ASP A 108 -0.42 14.79 -9.08
CA ASP A 108 -1.87 14.55 -8.89
C ASP A 108 -2.25 13.08 -9.12
N ALA A 109 -1.35 12.27 -9.69
CA ALA A 109 -1.56 10.83 -9.89
C ALA A 109 -0.87 10.01 -8.78
N PRO A 110 -1.56 9.03 -8.19
CA PRO A 110 -0.94 8.10 -7.24
C PRO A 110 0.18 7.29 -7.94
N PRO A 111 1.27 6.93 -7.23
CA PRO A 111 2.47 6.36 -7.84
C PRO A 111 2.29 4.90 -8.27
N ASN A 112 3.14 4.43 -9.19
CA ASN A 112 3.39 3.02 -9.43
C ASN A 112 4.53 2.54 -8.53
N ILE A 113 4.29 1.52 -7.72
CA ILE A 113 5.29 0.93 -6.83
C ILE A 113 5.55 -0.51 -7.26
N THR A 114 6.81 -0.88 -7.43
CA THR A 114 7.23 -2.27 -7.63
C THR A 114 7.97 -2.76 -6.40
N VAL A 115 7.60 -3.93 -5.89
CA VAL A 115 8.13 -4.48 -4.63
C VAL A 115 8.82 -5.81 -4.91
N LEU A 116 10.06 -5.97 -4.44
CA LEU A 116 10.77 -7.25 -4.39
C LEU A 116 10.84 -7.67 -2.92
N SER A 117 10.08 -8.69 -2.54
CA SER A 117 9.93 -9.07 -1.13
C SER A 117 9.52 -10.53 -0.97
N GLY A 118 9.69 -11.05 0.26
CA GLY A 118 9.12 -12.32 0.69
C GLY A 118 7.63 -12.21 1.03
N GLY A 119 7.00 -13.34 1.36
CA GLY A 119 5.54 -13.50 1.42
C GLY A 119 4.90 -12.64 2.49
N PRO A 120 5.37 -12.73 3.75
CA PRO A 120 4.89 -11.84 4.81
C PRO A 120 5.09 -10.35 4.48
N GLY A 121 6.21 -9.96 3.86
CA GLY A 121 6.46 -8.56 3.53
C GLY A 121 5.62 -8.03 2.38
N LEU A 122 5.39 -8.85 1.35
CA LEU A 122 4.48 -8.53 0.25
C LEU A 122 3.04 -8.34 0.76
N LEU A 123 2.62 -9.13 1.75
CA LEU A 123 1.32 -8.98 2.42
C LEU A 123 1.22 -7.70 3.24
N VAL A 124 2.30 -7.32 3.92
CA VAL A 124 2.35 -6.07 4.69
C VAL A 124 2.23 -4.88 3.73
N LEU A 125 2.96 -4.90 2.61
CA LEU A 125 2.97 -3.81 1.64
C LEU A 125 1.75 -3.77 0.74
N SER A 126 1.04 -4.89 0.53
CA SER A 126 -0.19 -4.90 -0.26
C SER A 126 -1.32 -4.07 0.37
N ALA A 127 -1.23 -3.76 1.67
CA ALA A 127 -2.11 -2.79 2.33
C ALA A 127 -2.06 -1.38 1.70
N LEU A 128 -0.99 -1.03 0.97
CA LEU A 128 -0.84 0.23 0.24
C LEU A 128 -1.71 0.32 -1.02
N GLY A 129 -2.34 -0.77 -1.46
CA GLY A 129 -3.15 -0.82 -2.70
C GLY A 129 -4.07 0.39 -2.93
N PRO A 130 -4.84 0.87 -1.92
CA PRO A 130 -5.72 2.03 -2.07
C PRO A 130 -5.01 3.38 -2.29
N GLU A 131 -3.72 3.49 -1.95
CA GLU A 131 -2.95 4.75 -2.01
C GLU A 131 -2.10 4.89 -3.28
N VAL A 132 -2.04 3.84 -4.09
CA VAL A 132 -1.18 3.73 -5.27
C VAL A 132 -2.00 3.45 -6.52
N HIS A 133 -1.48 3.87 -7.68
CA HIS A 133 -2.12 3.53 -8.96
C HIS A 133 -1.92 2.04 -9.27
N ARG A 134 -0.73 1.53 -8.96
CA ARG A 134 -0.40 0.11 -9.11
C ARG A 134 0.69 -0.29 -8.12
N LEU A 135 0.47 -1.37 -7.37
CA LEU A 135 1.51 -2.08 -6.63
C LEU A 135 1.80 -3.40 -7.35
N THR A 136 3.02 -3.59 -7.82
CA THR A 136 3.44 -4.85 -8.43
C THR A 136 4.45 -5.57 -7.55
N GLY A 137 4.05 -6.67 -6.92
CA GLY A 137 4.95 -7.55 -6.18
C GLY A 137 5.63 -8.55 -7.10
N VAL A 138 6.95 -8.42 -7.28
CA VAL A 138 7.79 -9.46 -7.88
C VAL A 138 8.06 -10.50 -6.80
N VAL A 139 7.51 -11.70 -6.98
CA VAL A 139 7.64 -12.79 -6.00
C VAL A 139 9.06 -13.39 -6.01
N PRO A 140 9.50 -14.05 -4.93
CA PRO A 140 10.81 -14.72 -4.92
C PRO A 140 10.93 -15.81 -5.97
N VAL A 141 12.10 -15.92 -6.60
CA VAL A 141 12.41 -16.90 -7.65
C VAL A 141 12.17 -18.36 -7.26
N GLN A 142 12.38 -18.75 -6.00
CA GLN A 142 12.32 -20.17 -5.61
C GLN A 142 10.92 -20.74 -5.37
N ASP A 143 9.90 -19.91 -5.10
CA ASP A 143 8.56 -20.39 -4.69
C ASP A 143 7.40 -19.62 -5.35
N PRO A 144 7.38 -19.38 -6.67
CA PRO A 144 6.34 -18.56 -7.30
C PRO A 144 4.92 -19.12 -7.12
N VAL A 145 4.79 -20.45 -7.04
CA VAL A 145 3.50 -21.14 -6.89
C VAL A 145 2.92 -20.98 -5.49
N GLU A 146 3.74 -21.13 -4.45
CA GLU A 146 3.30 -20.95 -3.06
C GLU A 146 2.77 -19.52 -2.85
N TYR A 147 3.43 -18.55 -3.47
CA TYR A 147 3.02 -17.16 -3.41
C TYR A 147 1.72 -16.90 -4.14
N TYR A 148 1.47 -17.54 -5.27
CA TYR A 148 0.18 -17.45 -5.96
C TYR A 148 -0.98 -17.91 -5.05
N TYR A 149 -0.82 -19.03 -4.33
CA TYR A 149 -1.85 -19.51 -3.39
C TYR A 149 -2.03 -18.59 -2.18
N ARG A 150 -0.93 -18.01 -1.65
CA ARG A 150 -1.01 -17.01 -0.56
C ARG A 150 -1.69 -15.72 -1.05
N ALA A 151 -1.38 -15.29 -2.27
CA ALA A 151 -1.98 -14.13 -2.92
C ALA A 151 -3.45 -14.34 -3.31
N ALA A 152 -3.87 -15.57 -3.58
CA ALA A 152 -5.29 -15.91 -3.77
C ALA A 152 -6.12 -15.63 -2.50
N GLY A 153 -5.52 -15.55 -1.31
CA GLY A 153 -6.22 -15.06 -0.12
C GLY A 153 -6.57 -13.55 -0.17
N LEU A 154 -5.99 -12.81 -1.12
CA LEU A 154 -5.99 -11.34 -1.18
C LEU A 154 -6.84 -10.78 -2.31
N PHE A 155 -7.77 -11.56 -2.89
CA PHE A 155 -8.59 -11.16 -4.05
C PHE A 155 -9.34 -9.82 -3.89
N ASN A 156 -9.46 -9.29 -2.66
CA ASN A 156 -10.09 -8.00 -2.39
C ASN A 156 -9.13 -6.79 -2.36
N MET A 157 -7.82 -6.97 -2.54
CA MET A 157 -6.88 -5.85 -2.54
C MET A 157 -6.88 -5.15 -3.90
N GLN A 158 -7.30 -3.88 -3.90
CA GLN A 158 -7.34 -3.06 -5.10
C GLN A 158 -5.92 -2.67 -5.53
N ASN A 159 -5.68 -2.61 -6.84
CA ASN A 159 -4.44 -2.14 -7.46
C ASN A 159 -3.18 -2.98 -7.13
N VAL A 160 -3.31 -4.15 -6.51
CA VAL A 160 -2.19 -5.04 -6.16
C VAL A 160 -2.09 -6.18 -7.17
N TYR A 161 -0.90 -6.38 -7.72
CA TYR A 161 -0.60 -7.42 -8.70
C TYR A 161 0.65 -8.19 -8.28
N TYR A 162 0.66 -9.50 -8.49
CA TYR A 162 1.83 -10.34 -8.25
C TYR A 162 2.33 -10.91 -9.56
N VAL A 163 3.64 -10.80 -9.79
CA VAL A 163 4.27 -11.26 -11.02
C VAL A 163 5.43 -12.19 -10.67
N VAL A 164 5.58 -13.22 -11.49
CA VAL A 164 6.69 -14.17 -11.38
C VAL A 164 7.89 -13.61 -12.14
N PRO A 165 9.10 -13.57 -11.55
CA PRO A 165 10.28 -13.02 -12.22
C PRO A 165 10.76 -13.86 -13.40
N THR A 166 10.69 -15.19 -13.33
CA THR A 166 11.13 -16.11 -14.40
C THR A 166 10.11 -17.25 -14.58
N PRO A 167 9.84 -17.72 -15.82
CA PRO A 167 8.91 -18.83 -16.05
C PRO A 167 9.46 -20.19 -15.59
N GLU A 168 10.74 -20.25 -15.24
CA GLU A 168 11.50 -21.46 -14.95
C GLU A 168 11.50 -21.76 -13.45
N PRO A 169 11.49 -23.05 -13.02
CA PRO A 169 11.75 -23.39 -11.63
C PRO A 169 13.21 -23.09 -11.29
N ILE A 170 13.44 -22.28 -10.26
CA ILE A 170 14.79 -21.91 -9.82
C ILE A 170 15.04 -22.47 -8.42
N LYS A 171 16.21 -23.05 -8.22
CA LYS A 171 16.73 -23.38 -6.90
C LYS A 171 17.87 -22.42 -6.54
N VAL A 172 17.87 -21.95 -5.31
CA VAL A 172 18.86 -20.97 -4.84
C VAL A 172 19.85 -21.65 -3.91
N ILE A 173 21.11 -21.67 -4.31
CA ILE A 173 22.20 -22.28 -3.54
C ILE A 173 23.02 -21.18 -2.87
N ALA A 174 23.15 -21.26 -1.56
CA ALA A 174 24.06 -20.42 -0.78
C ALA A 174 25.38 -21.17 -0.56
N GLU A 175 26.49 -20.45 -0.73
CA GLU A 175 27.80 -20.86 -0.26
C GLU A 175 28.19 -20.04 0.94
N LEU A 176 28.50 -20.72 2.04
CA LEU A 176 28.88 -20.14 3.32
C LEU A 176 30.38 -19.83 3.39
N ASP A 177 30.78 -19.10 4.43
CA ASP A 177 32.17 -18.73 4.75
C ASP A 177 33.13 -19.93 4.94
N ASP A 178 32.60 -21.10 5.27
CA ASP A 178 33.37 -22.35 5.38
C ASP A 178 33.43 -23.17 4.08
N GLY A 179 32.87 -22.63 2.98
CA GLY A 179 32.76 -23.28 1.68
C GLY A 179 31.61 -24.27 1.56
N THR A 180 30.80 -24.47 2.60
CA THR A 180 29.62 -25.34 2.54
C THR A 180 28.59 -24.77 1.56
N ARG A 181 28.07 -25.64 0.68
CA ARG A 181 27.02 -25.29 -0.29
C ARG A 181 25.73 -26.00 0.03
N LEU A 182 24.65 -25.25 0.16
CA LEU A 182 23.32 -25.79 0.46
C LEU A 182 22.21 -24.92 -0.11
N ASP A 183 21.02 -25.49 -0.19
CA ASP A 183 19.82 -24.75 -0.54
C ASP A 183 19.53 -23.66 0.51
N VAL A 184 19.32 -22.42 0.07
CA VAL A 184 19.08 -21.27 0.95
C VAL A 184 17.89 -21.47 1.89
N ARG A 185 16.91 -22.29 1.50
CA ARG A 185 15.72 -22.61 2.31
C ARG A 185 16.08 -23.45 3.54
N ARG A 186 17.24 -24.14 3.52
CA ARG A 186 17.70 -25.00 4.63
C ARG A 186 18.45 -24.23 5.72
N LEU A 187 18.82 -22.98 5.46
CA LEU A 187 19.62 -22.16 6.40
C LEU A 187 18.94 -21.99 7.78
N ASN A 188 17.60 -21.87 7.82
CA ASN A 188 16.86 -21.65 9.07
C ASN A 188 16.67 -22.92 9.93
N PHE A 189 17.04 -24.11 9.44
CA PHE A 189 16.71 -25.37 10.11
C PHE A 189 17.90 -26.07 10.76
N ASP A 190 19.12 -25.58 10.55
CA ASP A 190 20.33 -26.20 11.05
C ASP A 190 21.05 -25.27 12.04
N PRO A 191 21.07 -25.57 13.34
CA PRO A 191 21.74 -24.74 14.33
C PRO A 191 23.26 -24.72 14.18
N THR A 192 23.86 -25.68 13.46
CA THR A 192 25.32 -25.75 13.27
C THR A 192 25.85 -24.67 12.33
N ILE A 193 24.97 -24.06 11.53
CA ILE A 193 25.29 -22.99 10.59
C ILE A 193 24.74 -21.64 11.02
N ALA A 194 24.17 -21.52 12.22
CA ALA A 194 23.57 -20.28 12.72
C ALA A 194 24.57 -19.10 12.79
N GLU A 195 25.84 -19.40 13.06
CA GLU A 195 26.93 -18.41 13.13
C GLU A 195 27.66 -18.21 11.80
N ARG A 196 27.24 -18.89 10.74
CA ARG A 196 27.85 -18.79 9.41
C ARG A 196 27.26 -17.64 8.61
N HIS A 197 28.00 -17.21 7.60
CA HIS A 197 27.59 -16.10 6.73
C HIS A 197 27.55 -16.55 5.27
N VAL A 198 26.56 -16.07 4.54
CA VAL A 198 26.45 -16.35 3.11
C VAL A 198 27.47 -15.50 2.35
N GLU A 199 28.48 -16.16 1.77
CA GLU A 199 29.48 -15.51 0.95
C GLU A 199 29.02 -15.38 -0.50
N ARG A 200 28.39 -16.41 -1.08
CA ARG A 200 27.93 -16.40 -2.48
C ARG A 200 26.54 -17.00 -2.62
N LEU A 201 25.81 -16.55 -3.64
CA LEU A 201 24.53 -17.12 -4.04
C LEU A 201 24.59 -17.54 -5.51
N PHE A 202 23.92 -18.64 -5.82
CA PHE A 202 23.82 -19.19 -7.17
C PHE A 202 22.38 -19.56 -7.50
N LEU A 203 21.97 -19.35 -8.75
CA LEU A 203 20.73 -19.87 -9.29
C LEU A 203 21.01 -21.18 -10.03
N GLU A 204 20.47 -22.28 -9.52
CA GLU A 204 20.51 -23.60 -10.17
C GLU A 204 19.20 -23.79 -10.95
N HIS A 205 19.31 -23.96 -12.26
CA HIS A 205 18.18 -24.11 -13.20
C HIS A 205 18.61 -24.91 -14.44
N ASP A 206 17.63 -25.33 -15.24
CA ASP A 206 17.86 -26.26 -16.37
C ASP A 206 18.46 -25.59 -17.63
N GLY A 207 18.57 -24.25 -17.66
CA GLY A 207 19.08 -23.48 -18.79
C GLY A 207 20.56 -23.08 -18.67
N ASP A 208 21.14 -22.69 -19.81
CA ASP A 208 22.48 -22.08 -19.84
C ASP A 208 22.42 -20.57 -19.52
N GLY A 209 23.26 -20.12 -18.59
CA GLY A 209 23.41 -18.69 -18.25
C GLY A 209 22.41 -18.18 -17.20
N SER A 210 22.05 -16.90 -17.26
CA SER A 210 21.05 -16.31 -16.35
C SER A 210 19.63 -16.69 -16.80
N PRO A 211 18.71 -17.00 -15.87
CA PRO A 211 17.30 -17.22 -16.20
C PRO A 211 16.69 -16.03 -16.94
N ARG A 212 15.70 -16.30 -17.80
CA ARG A 212 15.02 -15.25 -18.56
C ARG A 212 14.03 -14.49 -17.69
N LEU A 213 14.07 -13.16 -17.76
CA LEU A 213 13.09 -12.31 -17.10
C LEU A 213 11.73 -12.34 -17.83
N THR A 214 10.63 -12.43 -17.07
CA THR A 214 9.29 -12.32 -17.66
C THR A 214 8.99 -10.91 -18.12
N ARG A 215 8.18 -10.78 -19.18
CA ARG A 215 7.71 -9.48 -19.67
C ARG A 215 7.02 -8.67 -18.56
N LEU A 216 6.16 -9.29 -17.76
CA LEU A 216 5.41 -8.60 -16.70
C LEU A 216 6.32 -8.03 -15.61
N ALA A 217 7.37 -8.78 -15.23
CA ALA A 217 8.36 -8.27 -14.27
C ALA A 217 9.18 -7.12 -14.87
N ALA A 218 9.60 -7.23 -16.14
CA ALA A 218 10.31 -6.15 -16.83
C ALA A 218 9.46 -4.86 -16.95
N GLU A 219 8.18 -5.00 -17.31
CA GLU A 219 7.22 -3.88 -17.38
C GLU A 219 7.01 -3.23 -16.01
N ALA A 220 6.90 -4.03 -14.95
CA ALA A 220 6.75 -3.53 -13.59
C ALA A 220 7.94 -2.65 -13.16
N ILE A 221 9.17 -3.03 -13.50
CA ILE A 221 10.37 -2.24 -13.17
C ILE A 221 10.45 -0.97 -14.01
N ARG A 222 10.09 -1.04 -15.29
CA ARG A 222 10.12 0.09 -16.22
C ARG A 222 9.10 1.17 -15.85
N ASP A 223 7.90 0.76 -15.44
CA ASP A 223 6.78 1.67 -15.19
C ASP A 223 6.72 2.16 -13.73
N ALA A 224 7.65 1.72 -12.87
CA ALA A 224 7.71 2.08 -11.47
C ALA A 224 8.19 3.53 -11.24
N ASP A 225 7.54 4.23 -10.31
CA ASP A 225 8.06 5.44 -9.70
C ASP A 225 9.01 5.12 -8.53
N ALA A 226 8.76 4.01 -7.85
CA ALA A 226 9.60 3.49 -6.77
C ALA A 226 9.72 1.96 -6.85
N ILE A 227 10.93 1.47 -6.61
CA ILE A 227 11.28 0.06 -6.46
C ILE A 227 11.63 -0.16 -5.00
N VAL A 228 10.80 -0.92 -4.30
CA VAL A 228 10.93 -1.21 -2.88
C VAL A 228 11.52 -2.60 -2.69
N LEU A 229 12.62 -2.71 -1.98
CA LEU A 229 13.26 -3.96 -1.58
C LEU A 229 12.84 -4.27 -0.14
N GLY A 230 12.19 -5.41 0.07
CA GLY A 230 11.70 -5.84 1.38
C GLY A 230 10.36 -5.22 1.79
N PRO A 231 9.95 -5.39 3.06
CA PRO A 231 10.68 -6.12 4.10
C PRO A 231 10.69 -7.62 3.81
N GLY A 232 11.78 -8.34 4.09
CA GLY A 232 11.84 -9.77 3.84
C GLY A 232 13.23 -10.32 3.98
N SER A 233 13.36 -11.66 4.02
CA SER A 233 14.68 -12.26 4.18
C SER A 233 15.61 -11.84 3.06
N LEU A 234 16.75 -11.24 3.45
CA LEU A 234 17.67 -10.63 2.50
C LEU A 234 18.20 -11.69 1.52
N PHE A 235 18.81 -12.76 2.06
CA PHE A 235 19.43 -13.81 1.26
C PHE A 235 18.45 -14.83 0.68
N GLU A 236 17.26 -14.99 1.25
CA GLU A 236 16.26 -15.93 0.73
C GLU A 236 15.26 -15.26 -0.22
N SER A 237 14.78 -14.05 0.06
CA SER A 237 13.63 -13.48 -0.66
C SER A 237 14.00 -12.31 -1.59
N ILE A 238 15.01 -11.51 -1.25
CA ILE A 238 15.31 -10.26 -1.95
C ILE A 238 16.48 -10.46 -2.93
N LEU A 239 17.65 -10.82 -2.42
CA LEU A 239 18.88 -10.93 -3.21
C LEU A 239 18.81 -11.98 -4.33
N PRO A 240 18.15 -13.13 -4.17
CA PRO A 240 18.06 -14.11 -5.25
C PRO A 240 17.37 -13.58 -6.52
N ASN A 241 16.41 -12.65 -6.39
CA ASN A 241 15.82 -12.00 -7.55
C ASN A 241 16.85 -11.14 -8.30
N LEU A 242 17.81 -10.52 -7.59
CA LEU A 242 18.87 -9.70 -8.17
C LEU A 242 19.96 -10.53 -8.87
N LEU A 243 19.92 -11.86 -8.74
CA LEU A 243 20.81 -12.75 -9.50
C LEU A 243 20.34 -12.98 -10.93
N ILE A 244 19.10 -12.60 -11.27
CA ILE A 244 18.63 -12.55 -12.66
C ILE A 244 19.23 -11.31 -13.31
N ASP A 245 20.12 -11.50 -14.27
CA ASP A 245 20.91 -10.42 -14.90
C ASP A 245 20.01 -9.33 -15.49
N GLU A 246 19.00 -9.72 -16.28
CA GLU A 246 18.05 -8.78 -16.89
C GLU A 246 17.29 -7.94 -15.85
N LEU A 247 16.92 -8.54 -14.70
CA LEU A 247 16.19 -7.84 -13.64
C LEU A 247 17.11 -6.88 -12.89
N ARG A 248 18.31 -7.35 -12.55
CA ARG A 248 19.34 -6.55 -11.88
C ARG A 248 19.67 -5.30 -12.70
N GLU A 249 19.94 -5.48 -13.99
CA GLU A 249 20.25 -4.37 -14.87
C GLU A 249 19.07 -3.42 -15.08
N ALA A 250 17.84 -3.94 -15.16
CA ALA A 250 16.64 -3.11 -15.28
C ALA A 250 16.45 -2.23 -14.04
N ILE A 251 16.66 -2.77 -12.83
CA ILE A 251 16.58 -2.01 -11.58
C ILE A 251 17.69 -0.96 -11.52
N ALA A 252 18.94 -1.34 -11.80
CA ALA A 252 20.09 -0.44 -11.74
C ALA A 252 19.96 0.75 -12.71
N ARG A 253 19.42 0.52 -13.92
CA ARG A 253 19.19 1.57 -14.94
C ARG A 253 17.90 2.36 -14.75
N SER A 254 16.96 1.88 -13.95
CA SER A 254 15.66 2.53 -13.75
C SER A 254 15.85 3.90 -13.09
N PRO A 255 15.12 4.96 -13.51
CA PRO A 255 15.09 6.23 -12.80
C PRO A 255 14.23 6.18 -11.52
N ALA A 256 13.51 5.08 -11.29
CA ALA A 256 12.71 4.87 -10.10
C ALA A 256 13.57 4.95 -8.84
N ARG A 257 12.97 5.42 -7.75
CA ARG A 257 13.62 5.44 -6.42
C ARG A 257 13.82 4.03 -5.93
N LYS A 258 15.02 3.68 -5.50
CA LYS A 258 15.32 2.39 -4.86
C LYS A 258 15.23 2.59 -3.36
N ILE A 259 14.25 1.97 -2.73
CA ILE A 259 14.02 2.08 -1.29
C ILE A 259 14.21 0.70 -0.68
N TYR A 260 15.09 0.57 0.31
CA TYR A 260 15.24 -0.66 1.08
C TYR A 260 14.54 -0.55 2.43
N ILE A 261 13.78 -1.56 2.81
CA ILE A 261 13.17 -1.68 4.14
C ILE A 261 13.97 -2.72 4.90
N CYS A 262 14.76 -2.24 5.87
CA CYS A 262 15.66 -3.07 6.63
C CYS A 262 14.89 -4.08 7.50
N ASN A 263 15.48 -5.26 7.68
CA ASN A 263 14.90 -6.26 8.57
C ASN A 263 14.94 -5.79 10.02
N LEU A 264 13.95 -6.19 10.82
CA LEU A 264 13.88 -5.83 12.24
C LEU A 264 14.88 -6.63 13.08
N MET A 265 15.13 -7.87 12.68
CA MET A 265 15.99 -8.83 13.36
C MET A 265 16.92 -9.49 12.35
N THR A 266 18.11 -9.89 12.80
CA THR A 266 19.01 -10.75 12.04
C THR A 266 18.44 -12.16 11.91
N GLU A 267 18.85 -12.86 10.86
CA GLU A 267 18.46 -14.23 10.57
C GLU A 267 19.67 -15.15 10.72
N PRO A 268 19.56 -16.25 11.51
CA PRO A 268 20.68 -17.15 11.75
C PRO A 268 21.17 -17.78 10.44
N GLY A 269 22.49 -17.84 10.26
CA GLY A 269 23.13 -18.41 9.07
C GLY A 269 22.98 -17.55 7.81
N ARG A 270 22.44 -16.32 7.93
CA ARG A 270 22.16 -15.41 6.81
C ARG A 270 22.69 -14.01 7.08
N THR A 271 22.13 -13.35 8.08
CA THR A 271 22.46 -11.97 8.46
C THR A 271 22.91 -11.89 9.92
N THR A 272 23.38 -13.00 10.49
CA THR A 272 24.00 -13.01 11.82
C THR A 272 25.05 -11.90 11.90
N GLY A 273 24.99 -11.07 12.94
CA GLY A 273 25.92 -9.96 13.13
C GLY A 273 25.81 -8.79 12.15
N PHE A 274 24.87 -8.79 11.21
CA PHE A 274 24.72 -7.69 10.26
C PHE A 274 24.12 -6.44 10.93
N GLY A 275 24.78 -5.31 10.75
CA GLY A 275 24.23 -3.96 10.94
C GLY A 275 23.51 -3.45 9.69
N VAL A 276 23.13 -2.17 9.69
CA VAL A 276 22.45 -1.55 8.54
C VAL A 276 23.41 -1.42 7.35
N ALA A 277 24.66 -1.01 7.59
CA ALA A 277 25.68 -0.92 6.54
C ALA A 277 25.88 -2.26 5.81
N ASP A 278 25.90 -3.39 6.53
CA ASP A 278 26.08 -4.72 5.94
C ASP A 278 24.95 -5.10 4.99
N HIS A 279 23.70 -4.76 5.34
CA HIS A 279 22.56 -4.99 4.46
C HIS A 279 22.67 -4.15 3.17
N ILE A 280 23.08 -2.88 3.29
CA ILE A 280 23.30 -2.01 2.13
C ILE A 280 24.45 -2.54 1.26
N ALA A 281 25.56 -2.94 1.88
CA ALA A 281 26.72 -3.49 1.21
C ALA A 281 26.37 -4.79 0.47
N ALA A 282 25.54 -5.65 1.06
CA ALA A 282 25.03 -6.84 0.40
C ALA A 282 24.17 -6.50 -0.83
N ILE A 283 23.23 -5.56 -0.72
CA ILE A 283 22.42 -5.12 -1.87
C ILE A 283 23.31 -4.54 -2.97
N LYS A 284 24.30 -3.73 -2.61
CA LYS A 284 25.28 -3.16 -3.55
C LYS A 284 26.09 -4.24 -4.25
N ARG A 285 26.56 -5.25 -3.50
CA ARG A 285 27.34 -6.37 -4.03
C ARG A 285 26.55 -7.25 -4.99
N PHE A 286 25.33 -7.65 -4.62
CA PHE A 286 24.53 -8.59 -5.41
C PHE A 286 23.66 -7.89 -6.46
N GLY A 287 23.22 -6.66 -6.20
CA GLY A 287 22.38 -5.86 -7.08
C GLY A 287 23.15 -4.93 -8.02
N GLY A 288 24.40 -4.57 -7.71
CA GLY A 288 25.17 -3.62 -8.53
C GLY A 288 24.65 -2.19 -8.48
N PHE A 289 23.84 -1.84 -7.49
CA PHE A 289 23.34 -0.49 -7.23
C PHE A 289 23.23 -0.24 -5.73
N THR A 290 23.32 1.02 -5.32
CA THR A 290 23.05 1.45 -3.93
C THR A 290 21.58 1.89 -3.82
N PRO A 291 20.83 1.46 -2.80
CA PRO A 291 19.52 2.04 -2.51
C PRO A 291 19.61 3.54 -2.28
N ASP A 292 18.65 4.32 -2.78
CA ASP A 292 18.60 5.76 -2.54
C ASP A 292 18.24 6.04 -1.07
N TYR A 293 17.27 5.28 -0.55
CA TYR A 293 16.76 5.40 0.82
C TYR A 293 16.72 4.05 1.52
N VAL A 294 16.98 4.06 2.83
CA VAL A 294 16.84 2.88 3.71
C VAL A 294 15.96 3.23 4.90
N LEU A 295 14.89 2.48 5.09
CA LEU A 295 14.00 2.59 6.24
C LEU A 295 14.45 1.60 7.32
N VAL A 296 14.74 2.10 8.53
CA VAL A 296 15.19 1.31 9.68
C VAL A 296 14.26 1.55 10.85
N ASN A 297 13.92 0.49 11.59
CA ASN A 297 13.07 0.62 12.77
C ASN A 297 13.87 1.16 13.97
N ALA A 298 13.42 2.28 14.51
CA ALA A 298 14.05 2.95 15.66
C ALA A 298 13.48 2.50 17.02
N GLN A 299 12.36 1.75 17.02
CA GLN A 299 11.68 1.40 18.26
C GLN A 299 12.43 0.31 19.04
N ARG A 300 12.53 0.53 20.36
CA ARG A 300 13.01 -0.49 21.28
C ARG A 300 12.05 -1.67 21.30
N ILE A 301 12.62 -2.86 21.21
CA ILE A 301 11.87 -4.11 21.29
C ILE A 301 11.64 -4.43 22.77
N ASP A 302 10.42 -4.85 23.09
CA ASP A 302 10.04 -5.29 24.44
C ASP A 302 11.00 -6.38 24.94
N PRO A 303 11.54 -6.30 26.17
CA PRO A 303 12.50 -7.28 26.70
C PRO A 303 12.03 -8.75 26.62
N GLU A 304 10.74 -9.02 26.80
CA GLU A 304 10.19 -10.38 26.70
C GLU A 304 10.26 -10.91 25.26
N VAL A 305 9.94 -10.03 24.30
CA VAL A 305 10.02 -10.35 22.86
C VAL A 305 11.48 -10.52 22.46
N TYR A 306 12.36 -9.63 22.92
CA TYR A 306 13.80 -9.72 22.68
C TYR A 306 14.36 -11.07 23.15
N GLN A 307 14.02 -11.52 24.37
CA GLN A 307 14.50 -12.80 24.89
C GLN A 307 14.07 -14.00 24.03
N LEU A 308 12.85 -13.97 23.48
CA LEU A 308 12.37 -15.01 22.57
C LEU A 308 13.23 -15.11 21.31
N TYR A 309 13.58 -13.97 20.71
CA TYR A 309 14.41 -13.93 19.52
C TYR A 309 15.88 -14.25 19.81
N ALA A 310 16.42 -13.75 20.92
CA ALA A 310 17.78 -14.05 21.36
C ALA A 310 17.98 -15.56 21.60
N ALA A 311 16.96 -16.26 22.13
CA ALA A 311 16.98 -17.71 22.28
C ALA A 311 17.02 -18.47 20.93
N ALA A 312 16.69 -17.80 19.83
CA ALA A 312 16.79 -18.32 18.47
C ALA A 312 18.02 -17.78 17.71
N ASN A 313 19.02 -17.24 18.43
CA ASN A 313 20.23 -16.61 17.87
C ASN A 313 19.93 -15.43 16.92
N GLN A 314 18.89 -14.65 17.22
CA GLN A 314 18.53 -13.45 16.48
C GLN A 314 18.77 -12.20 17.33
N SER A 315 19.35 -11.18 16.72
CA SER A 315 19.61 -9.88 17.30
C SER A 315 18.84 -8.79 16.55
N PRO A 316 18.39 -7.72 17.22
CA PRO A 316 17.83 -6.56 16.53
C PRO A 316 18.82 -5.95 15.56
N VAL A 317 18.32 -5.45 14.44
CA VAL A 317 19.12 -4.63 13.51
C VAL A 317 18.85 -3.17 13.83
N TYR A 318 19.84 -2.50 14.40
CA TYR A 318 19.82 -1.07 14.72
C TYR A 318 20.97 -0.38 13.99
N LEU A 319 20.88 0.95 13.90
CA LEU A 319 22.04 1.76 13.53
C LEU A 319 23.05 1.74 14.67
N ASP A 320 24.30 1.39 14.35
CA ASP A 320 25.40 1.41 15.30
C ASP A 320 25.79 2.87 15.61
N PRO A 321 26.05 3.26 16.88
CA PRO A 321 26.68 4.53 17.22
C PRO A 321 27.85 4.95 16.32
N GLU A 322 28.70 4.03 15.88
CA GLU A 322 29.83 4.35 14.98
C GLU A 322 29.35 4.79 13.58
N GLU A 323 28.23 4.24 13.09
CA GLU A 323 27.61 4.64 11.81
C GLU A 323 27.09 6.09 11.84
N TYR A 324 26.83 6.66 13.02
CA TYR A 324 26.47 8.07 13.17
C TYR A 324 27.67 9.02 13.03
N GLU A 325 28.88 8.57 13.36
CA GLU A 325 30.09 9.41 13.36
C GLU A 325 30.68 9.59 11.95
N GLU A 326 30.49 8.63 11.05
CA GLU A 326 30.96 8.71 9.65
C GLU A 326 30.10 9.61 8.72
N THR A 327 29.16 10.40 9.28
CA THR A 327 28.06 10.97 8.50
C THR A 327 27.91 12.50 8.58
N THR A 328 27.64 13.12 7.42
CA THR A 328 27.09 14.49 7.32
C THR A 328 25.57 14.47 7.62
N VAL A 329 25.16 14.97 8.79
CA VAL A 329 23.74 15.20 9.08
C VAL A 329 23.20 16.22 8.08
N LEU A 330 22.29 15.80 7.19
CA LEU A 330 21.66 16.71 6.22
C LEU A 330 20.66 17.62 6.95
N PRO A 331 20.88 18.95 7.00
CA PRO A 331 19.90 19.86 7.59
C PRO A 331 18.78 20.10 6.59
N GLY A 332 17.55 19.64 6.87
CA GLY A 332 16.40 20.04 6.04
C GLY A 332 15.13 19.19 6.10
N GLY A 333 15.10 18.03 6.75
CA GLY A 333 13.88 17.24 6.87
C GLY A 333 12.98 17.72 8.01
N ARG A 334 11.74 18.12 7.74
CA ARG A 334 10.66 18.33 8.75
C ARG A 334 10.21 17.01 9.41
N ILE A 335 11.11 16.05 9.58
CA ILE A 335 10.85 14.85 10.38
C ILE A 335 11.61 15.00 11.68
N ALA A 336 10.98 14.65 12.80
CA ALA A 336 11.68 14.32 14.04
C ALA A 336 12.50 13.01 13.92
N GLN A 337 12.98 12.65 12.72
CA GLN A 337 13.73 11.45 12.41
C GLN A 337 15.14 11.85 11.97
N GLN A 338 16.14 11.23 12.59
CA GLN A 338 17.54 11.43 12.23
C GLN A 338 17.77 10.81 10.85
N GLN A 339 18.39 11.59 9.95
CA GLN A 339 18.79 11.13 8.63
C GLN A 339 20.30 10.98 8.62
N VAL A 340 20.77 9.80 8.23
CA VAL A 340 22.18 9.41 8.25
C VAL A 340 22.58 8.93 6.84
N MET A 341 23.80 9.19 6.39
CA MET A 341 24.28 8.76 5.08
C MET A 341 25.23 7.58 5.24
N ILE A 342 24.82 6.39 4.83
CA ILE A 342 25.59 5.16 5.04
C ILE A 342 25.73 4.45 3.69
N GLU A 343 26.96 4.12 3.31
CA GLU A 343 27.27 3.42 2.05
C GLU A 343 26.71 4.12 0.78
N GLY A 344 26.44 5.42 0.86
CA GLY A 344 25.81 6.23 -0.20
C GLY A 344 24.28 6.23 -0.20
N SER A 345 23.63 5.60 0.78
CA SER A 345 22.18 5.61 0.99
C SER A 345 21.79 6.64 2.04
N VAL A 346 20.60 7.25 1.90
CA VAL A 346 19.99 8.04 2.98
C VAL A 346 19.21 7.10 3.89
N VAL A 347 19.73 6.85 5.08
CA VAL A 347 19.10 6.03 6.10
C VAL A 347 18.19 6.88 6.98
N ILE A 348 16.98 6.39 7.20
CA ILE A 348 15.91 7.07 7.92
C ILE A 348 15.36 6.12 8.98
N GLU A 349 15.51 6.54 10.22
CA GLU A 349 14.94 5.87 11.38
C GLU A 349 13.47 6.22 11.55
N ALA A 350 12.60 5.23 11.71
CA ALA A 350 11.17 5.45 11.94
C ALA A 350 10.58 4.39 12.87
N ASP A 351 9.40 4.65 13.42
CA ASP A 351 8.59 3.58 14.02
C ASP A 351 7.93 2.77 12.90
N LEU A 352 8.45 1.58 12.64
CA LEU A 352 8.02 0.73 11.52
C LEU A 352 7.41 -0.60 11.95
N ALA A 353 7.40 -0.88 13.26
CA ALA A 353 7.07 -2.19 13.78
C ALA A 353 6.00 -2.15 14.88
N SER A 354 5.30 -3.27 15.01
CA SER A 354 4.32 -3.53 16.05
C SER A 354 4.49 -4.97 16.55
N SER A 355 4.25 -5.19 17.83
CA SER A 355 4.18 -6.54 18.41
C SER A 355 2.78 -7.10 18.22
N VAL A 356 2.67 -8.27 17.59
CA VAL A 356 1.39 -8.93 17.29
C VAL A 356 1.36 -10.30 17.95
N ILE A 357 0.19 -10.70 18.46
CA ILE A 357 -0.02 -12.06 18.97
C ILE A 357 -0.30 -12.97 17.78
N GLN A 358 0.58 -13.94 17.57
CA GLN A 358 0.42 -14.98 16.56
C GLN A 358 0.07 -16.31 17.24
N TYR A 359 -0.96 -16.96 16.74
CA TYR A 359 -1.32 -18.31 17.15
C TYR A 359 -0.58 -19.31 16.27
N THR A 360 0.38 -20.01 16.85
CA THR A 360 1.10 -21.10 16.18
C THR A 360 0.55 -22.43 16.68
N ALA A 361 0.26 -23.34 15.75
CA ALA A 361 -0.06 -24.73 16.10
C ALA A 361 1.19 -25.38 16.70
N SER A 362 1.05 -26.02 17.86
CA SER A 362 2.16 -26.74 18.46
C SER A 362 2.60 -27.89 17.53
N LEU A 363 3.90 -27.97 17.23
CA LEU A 363 4.49 -29.06 16.45
C LEU A 363 4.23 -30.44 17.08
N SER A 364 4.07 -30.49 18.41
CA SER A 364 3.77 -31.72 19.16
C SER A 364 2.28 -32.03 19.29
N ASN A 365 1.39 -31.05 19.08
CA ASN A 365 -0.04 -31.21 19.22
C ASN A 365 -0.80 -30.22 18.32
N PRO A 366 -1.20 -30.64 17.09
CA PRO A 366 -1.79 -29.75 16.09
C PRO A 366 -3.11 -29.08 16.48
N THR A 367 -3.80 -29.62 17.49
CA THR A 367 -5.04 -29.07 18.05
C THR A 367 -4.80 -27.99 19.13
N GLU A 368 -3.55 -27.82 19.57
CA GLU A 368 -3.17 -26.88 20.61
C GLU A 368 -2.50 -25.67 19.97
N SER A 369 -3.17 -24.52 20.03
CA SER A 369 -2.64 -23.24 19.53
C SER A 369 -1.93 -22.49 20.66
N ARG A 370 -0.64 -22.21 20.49
CA ARG A 370 0.10 -21.36 21.43
C ARG A 370 0.09 -19.92 20.91
N ALA A 371 -0.35 -18.99 21.76
CA ALA A 371 -0.19 -17.56 21.52
C ALA A 371 1.27 -17.16 21.76
N VAL A 372 1.95 -16.71 20.71
CA VAL A 372 3.32 -16.22 20.76
C VAL A 372 3.32 -14.77 20.30
N ARG A 373 3.89 -13.88 21.10
CA ARG A 373 4.08 -12.48 20.69
C ARG A 373 5.26 -12.44 19.72
N VAL A 374 5.02 -11.93 18.52
CA VAL A 374 6.03 -11.80 17.46
C VAL A 374 6.15 -10.35 17.04
N LEU A 375 7.36 -9.94 16.69
CA LEU A 375 7.61 -8.62 16.14
C LEU A 375 7.40 -8.66 14.63
N ARG A 376 6.65 -7.69 14.09
CA ARG A 376 6.43 -7.56 12.66
C ARG A 376 6.45 -6.09 12.23
N HIS A 377 6.80 -5.89 10.97
CA HIS A 377 6.54 -4.61 10.32
C HIS A 377 5.04 -4.32 10.34
N ASP A 378 4.70 -3.09 10.71
CA ASP A 378 3.33 -2.60 10.73
C ASP A 378 2.99 -2.01 9.37
N SER A 379 1.93 -2.51 8.73
CA SER A 379 1.57 -2.11 7.37
C SER A 379 1.20 -0.63 7.25
N GLN A 380 0.55 -0.06 8.27
CA GLN A 380 0.13 1.34 8.23
C GLN A 380 1.32 2.27 8.46
N LYS A 381 2.15 1.98 9.46
CA LYS A 381 3.35 2.79 9.75
C LYS A 381 4.33 2.77 8.58
N LEU A 382 4.58 1.58 8.03
CA LEU A 382 5.46 1.40 6.89
C LEU A 382 4.91 2.08 5.64
N GLY A 383 3.60 1.97 5.41
CA GLY A 383 2.93 2.63 4.29
C GLY A 383 3.05 4.14 4.34
N ASN A 384 2.80 4.75 5.50
CA ASN A 384 2.97 6.19 5.72
C ASN A 384 4.41 6.64 5.43
N ALA A 385 5.41 5.93 5.98
CA ALA A 385 6.82 6.24 5.77
C ALA A 385 7.23 6.16 4.28
N LEU A 386 6.79 5.12 3.57
CA LEU A 386 7.05 4.95 2.14
C LEU A 386 6.38 6.06 1.31
N MET A 387 5.10 6.33 1.56
CA MET A 387 4.37 7.35 0.79
C MET A 387 4.95 8.74 1.03
N GLU A 388 5.40 9.05 2.24
CA GLU A 388 6.11 10.28 2.53
C GLU A 388 7.42 10.38 1.75
N LEU A 389 8.22 9.30 1.70
CA LEU A 389 9.43 9.28 0.88
C LEU A 389 9.16 9.46 -0.60
N ILE A 390 8.11 8.83 -1.13
CA ILE A 390 7.78 8.91 -2.55
C ILE A 390 7.24 10.30 -2.92
N ARG A 391 6.52 10.98 -2.00
CA ARG A 391 5.92 12.32 -2.23
C ARG A 391 6.88 13.50 -2.06
N ARG A 392 8.03 13.34 -1.40
CA ARG A 392 8.96 14.44 -1.04
C ARG A 392 9.74 15.06 -2.21
N THR A 393 9.34 14.81 -3.44
CA THR A 393 10.03 15.20 -4.68
C THR A 393 9.06 15.26 -5.83
#